data_AF-A0A963UG09-F1
#
_entry.id   AF-A0A963UG09-F1
#
_cell.length_a   1.000
_cell.length_b   1.000
_cell.length_c   1.000
_cell.angle_alpha   90.00
_cell.angle_beta   90.00
_cell.angle_gamma   90.00
#
_symmetry.space_group_name_H-M   'P 1'
#
loop_
_entity.id
_entity.type
_entity.pdbx_description
1 polymer ?
#
loop_
_entity_poly.entity_id
_entity_poly.type
_entity_poly.pdbx_seq_one_letter_code
_entity_poly.pdbx_strand_id
1 'polypeptide(L)'
;MTALAGGAPAQSLPEDLYRAELLPGWQTSHGTRMAALRLSLAEGWKTYWRAPGEAGIPPVFDWSGSENLASVSYHWPAPEVFEVSGYRIFGFHDELILPIEFT
;
A
#
# COMPACT_ATOMS: atom_id res chain seq x y z
N MET A 1 8.35 36.19 -6.27
CA MET A 1 7.28 35.27 -6.71
C MET A 1 7.39 34.01 -5.87
N THR A 2 6.46 33.80 -4.94
CA THR A 2 6.42 32.62 -4.06
C THR A 2 5.37 31.69 -4.63
N ALA A 3 5.78 30.52 -5.13
CA ALA A 3 4.84 29.49 -5.57
C ALA A 3 4.41 28.67 -4.34
N LEU A 4 3.11 28.71 -4.03
CA LEU A 4 2.48 27.79 -3.09
C LEU A 4 2.21 26.48 -3.84
N ALA A 5 2.91 25.40 -3.49
CA ALA A 5 2.51 24.07 -3.90
C ALA A 5 1.22 23.72 -3.13
N GLY A 6 0.10 23.66 -3.84
CA GLY A 6 -1.18 23.23 -3.29
C GLY A 6 -1.08 21.78 -2.84
N GLY A 7 -1.29 21.53 -1.54
CA GLY A 7 -1.44 20.19 -1.01
C GLY A 7 -2.62 19.51 -1.69
N ALA A 8 -2.39 18.35 -2.29
CA ALA A 8 -3.46 17.49 -2.76
C ALA A 8 -4.42 17.21 -1.58
N PRO A 9 -5.75 17.25 -1.79
CA PRO A 9 -6.67 16.82 -0.76
C PRO A 9 -6.36 15.36 -0.44
N ALA A 10 -5.90 15.09 0.79
CA ALA A 10 -5.84 13.74 1.30
C ALA A 10 -7.26 13.19 1.26
N GLN A 11 -7.54 12.26 0.34
CA GLN A 11 -8.79 11.51 0.37
C GLN A 11 -8.95 10.95 1.78
N SER A 12 -10.13 11.14 2.37
CA SER A 12 -10.47 10.54 3.67
C SER A 12 -10.20 9.06 3.57
N LEU A 13 -9.32 8.56 4.45
CA LEU A 13 -9.04 7.14 4.47
C LEU A 13 -10.33 6.39 4.86
N PRO A 14 -10.54 5.18 4.33
CA PRO A 14 -11.61 4.28 4.78
C PRO A 14 -11.57 4.12 6.32
N GLU A 15 -12.72 3.95 6.99
CA GLU A 15 -12.77 3.88 8.47
C GLU A 15 -11.91 2.73 9.06
N ASP A 16 -11.64 1.73 8.25
CA ASP A 16 -10.79 0.57 8.51
C ASP A 16 -9.28 0.85 8.40
N LEU A 17 -8.91 1.95 7.71
CA LEU A 17 -7.55 2.40 7.50
C LEU A 17 -7.35 3.75 8.19
N TYR A 18 -6.78 3.77 9.38
CA TYR A 18 -6.64 5.05 10.09
C TYR A 18 -5.43 5.88 9.63
N ARG A 19 -4.44 5.27 8.94
CA ARG A 19 -3.24 5.97 8.45
C ARG A 19 -2.61 5.26 7.24
N ALA A 20 -2.25 6.05 6.23
CA ALA A 20 -1.43 5.63 5.09
C ALA A 20 -0.25 6.60 4.92
N GLU A 21 0.98 6.08 4.86
CA GLU A 21 2.20 6.87 4.78
C GLU A 21 3.19 6.30 3.77
N LEU A 22 3.86 7.17 3.02
CA LEU A 22 5.01 6.77 2.21
C LEU A 22 6.29 6.92 3.04
N LEU A 23 6.91 5.79 3.37
CA LEU A 23 8.20 5.75 4.04
C LEU A 23 9.33 6.00 3.02
N PRO A 24 10.29 6.86 3.34
CA PRO A 24 11.43 7.10 2.47
C PRO A 24 12.30 5.83 2.38
N GLY A 25 12.90 5.62 1.21
CA GLY A 25 13.93 4.59 1.02
C GLY A 25 15.13 5.15 0.28
N TRP A 26 15.82 4.28 -0.45
CA TRP A 26 17.11 4.57 -1.10
C TRP A 26 17.01 4.51 -2.62
N GLN A 27 18.03 5.02 -3.31
CA GLN A 27 18.22 4.77 -4.72
C GLN A 27 19.02 3.47 -4.90
N THR A 28 18.56 2.58 -5.77
CA THR A 28 19.25 1.32 -6.06
C THR A 28 20.44 1.55 -6.99
N SER A 29 21.33 0.56 -7.09
CA SER A 29 22.44 0.58 -8.06
C SER A 29 21.98 0.60 -9.52
N HIS A 30 20.72 0.25 -9.79
CA HIS A 30 20.12 0.25 -11.12
C HIS A 30 19.46 1.59 -11.48
N GLY A 31 19.55 2.59 -10.62
CA GLY A 31 18.96 3.91 -10.82
C GLY A 31 17.48 4.01 -10.46
N THR A 32 16.84 2.91 -10.06
CA THR A 32 15.47 2.88 -9.53
C THR A 32 15.43 3.39 -8.09
N ARG A 33 14.25 3.69 -7.56
CA ARG A 33 14.06 4.14 -6.17
C ARG A 33 13.18 3.19 -5.38
N MET A 34 13.67 2.83 -4.20
CA MET A 34 12.91 2.09 -3.20
C MET A 34 12.21 3.06 -2.25
N ALA A 35 10.97 2.73 -1.89
CA ALA A 35 10.22 3.29 -0.77
C ALA A 35 9.34 2.19 -0.17
N ALA A 36 8.51 2.53 0.82
CA ALA A 36 7.46 1.63 1.26
C ALA A 36 6.16 2.38 1.54
N LEU A 37 5.02 1.79 1.18
CA LEU A 37 3.73 2.24 1.64
C LEU A 37 3.41 1.55 2.97
N ARG A 38 3.28 2.33 4.04
CA ARG A 38 2.83 1.86 5.34
C ARG A 38 1.34 2.12 5.47
N LEU A 39 0.56 1.06 5.62
CA LEU A 39 -0.85 1.10 5.95
C LEU A 39 -1.01 0.66 7.39
N SER A 40 -1.53 1.53 8.26
CA SER A 40 -1.86 1.18 9.64
C SER A 40 -3.37 1.03 9.77
N LEU A 41 -3.79 -0.14 10.22
CA LEU A 41 -5.18 -0.58 10.26
C LEU A 41 -5.76 -0.33 11.65
N ALA A 42 -7.05 0.02 11.70
CA ALA A 42 -7.72 0.17 12.98
C ALA A 42 -7.84 -1.20 13.69
N GLU A 43 -8.00 -1.19 15.01
CA GLU A 43 -8.09 -2.43 15.79
C GLU A 43 -9.21 -3.34 15.25
N GLY A 44 -8.89 -4.62 15.07
CA GLY A 44 -9.81 -5.63 14.54
C GLY A 44 -9.89 -5.67 13.01
N TRP A 45 -9.38 -4.66 12.31
CA TRP A 45 -9.40 -4.59 10.84
C TRP A 45 -8.25 -5.36 10.20
N LYS A 46 -8.49 -5.77 8.96
CA LYS A 46 -7.56 -6.54 8.13
C LYS A 46 -7.56 -5.98 6.72
N THR A 47 -6.40 -6.06 6.06
CA THR A 47 -6.29 -5.79 4.62
C THR A 47 -5.82 -7.03 3.88
N TYR A 48 -6.06 -7.06 2.57
CA TYR A 48 -5.85 -8.23 1.73
C TYR A 48 -4.43 -8.29 1.16
N TRP A 49 -3.94 -9.51 0.98
CA TRP A 49 -2.77 -9.77 0.14
C TRP A 49 -3.14 -9.66 -1.34
N ARG A 50 -2.12 -9.55 -2.23
CA ARG A 50 -2.34 -9.49 -3.69
C ARG A 50 -3.17 -10.65 -4.26
N ALA A 51 -3.14 -11.81 -3.61
CA ALA A 51 -3.88 -13.00 -3.99
C ALA A 51 -4.63 -13.50 -2.75
N PRO A 52 -5.76 -12.89 -2.39
CA PRO A 52 -6.32 -13.03 -1.06
C PRO A 52 -7.14 -14.31 -0.84
N GLY A 53 -7.23 -15.19 -1.84
CA GLY A 53 -8.10 -16.36 -1.81
C GLY A 53 -9.49 -16.07 -2.40
N GLU A 54 -10.38 -17.06 -2.37
CA GLU A 54 -11.70 -17.00 -3.04
C GLU A 54 -12.61 -15.90 -2.51
N ALA A 55 -12.49 -15.57 -1.21
CA ALA A 55 -13.40 -14.65 -0.52
C ALA A 55 -12.85 -13.23 -0.34
N GLY A 56 -11.66 -12.93 -0.89
CA GLY A 56 -10.99 -11.64 -0.67
C GLY A 56 -11.00 -10.70 -1.87
N ILE A 57 -10.73 -9.42 -1.62
CA ILE A 57 -10.66 -8.38 -2.65
C ILE A 57 -9.21 -7.91 -2.77
N PRO A 58 -8.50 -8.18 -3.87
CA PRO A 58 -7.11 -7.76 -4.00
C PRO A 58 -7.03 -6.22 -4.00
N PRO A 59 -6.04 -5.64 -3.32
CA PRO A 59 -5.85 -4.19 -3.28
C PRO A 59 -5.44 -3.66 -4.66
N VAL A 60 -5.97 -2.49 -5.00
CA VAL A 60 -5.66 -1.77 -6.24
C VAL A 60 -5.00 -0.45 -5.87
N PHE A 61 -3.83 -0.20 -6.45
CA PHE A 61 -3.12 1.07 -6.32
C PHE A 61 -3.13 1.76 -7.68
N ASP A 62 -3.69 2.97 -7.72
CA ASP A 62 -3.74 3.79 -8.92
C ASP A 62 -2.68 4.89 -8.85
N TRP A 63 -1.74 4.84 -9.80
CA TRP A 63 -0.65 5.82 -9.94
C TRP A 63 -0.88 6.80 -11.09
N SER A 64 -2.04 6.77 -11.75
CA SER A 64 -2.34 7.58 -12.94
C SER A 64 -2.24 9.10 -12.70
N GLY A 65 -2.30 9.54 -11.44
CA GLY A 65 -2.07 10.93 -11.04
C GLY A 65 -0.59 11.34 -10.91
N SER A 66 0.36 10.44 -11.16
CA SER A 66 1.80 10.73 -11.04
C SER A 66 2.36 11.29 -12.35
N GLU A 67 3.10 12.40 -12.28
CA GLU A 67 3.70 13.03 -13.47
C GLU A 67 5.11 12.53 -13.78
N ASN A 68 5.73 11.82 -12.84
CA ASN A 68 7.16 11.47 -12.85
C ASN A 68 7.41 9.99 -12.53
N LEU A 69 6.45 9.13 -12.83
CA LEU A 69 6.50 7.70 -12.57
C LEU A 69 6.32 6.93 -13.88
N ALA A 70 7.37 6.25 -14.32
CA ALA A 70 7.36 5.41 -15.52
C ALA A 70 6.94 3.97 -15.20
N SER A 71 7.30 3.43 -14.03
CA SER A 71 6.90 2.08 -13.61
C SER A 71 6.87 1.92 -12.10
N VAL A 72 6.08 0.94 -11.63
CA VAL A 72 5.93 0.58 -10.22
C VAL A 72 5.96 -0.94 -10.07
N SER A 73 6.80 -1.42 -9.16
CA SER A 73 6.89 -2.83 -8.76
C SER A 73 6.65 -2.97 -7.27
N TYR A 74 5.82 -3.95 -6.88
CA TYR A 74 5.48 -4.21 -5.49
C TYR A 74 6.19 -5.45 -4.96
N HIS A 75 6.87 -5.30 -3.82
CA HIS A 75 7.58 -6.38 -3.15
C HIS A 75 6.75 -6.91 -1.99
N TRP A 76 5.67 -7.61 -2.31
CA TRP A 76 4.70 -8.10 -1.32
C TRP A 76 5.35 -8.97 -0.23
N PRO A 77 5.17 -8.60 1.06
CA PRO A 77 5.53 -9.49 2.17
C PRO A 77 4.72 -10.79 2.13
N ALA A 78 5.20 -11.79 2.85
CA ALA A 78 4.43 -13.00 3.11
C ALA A 78 3.18 -12.64 3.93
N PRO A 79 1.99 -13.10 3.53
CA PRO A 79 0.76 -12.81 4.24
C PRO A 79 0.55 -13.76 5.41
N GLU A 80 -0.37 -13.39 6.29
CA GLU A 80 -0.99 -14.30 7.24
C GLU A 80 -2.19 -15.00 6.63
N VAL A 81 -2.61 -16.11 7.26
CA VAL A 81 -3.79 -16.88 6.86
C VAL A 81 -4.88 -16.68 7.91
N PHE A 82 -6.02 -16.18 7.49
CA PHE A 82 -7.22 -16.05 8.31
C PHE A 82 -8.29 -17.03 7.83
N GLU A 83 -9.06 -17.57 8.77
CA GLU A 83 -10.27 -18.34 8.45
C GLU A 83 -11.50 -17.49 8.72
N VAL A 84 -12.31 -17.26 7.68
CA VAL A 84 -13.53 -16.46 7.76
C VAL A 84 -14.64 -17.22 7.08
N SER A 85 -15.68 -17.59 7.84
CA SER A 85 -16.85 -18.31 7.33
C SER A 85 -16.50 -19.59 6.55
N GLY A 86 -15.43 -20.30 6.96
CA GLY A 86 -14.94 -21.52 6.30
C GLY A 86 -14.01 -21.28 5.09
N TYR A 87 -13.74 -20.02 4.74
CA TYR A 87 -12.79 -19.66 3.68
C TYR A 87 -11.45 -19.24 4.26
N ARG A 88 -10.38 -19.59 3.54
CA ARG A 88 -9.03 -19.09 3.83
C ARG A 88 -8.81 -17.77 3.11
N ILE A 89 -8.44 -16.76 3.87
CA ILE A 89 -8.10 -15.42 3.39
C ILE A 89 -6.63 -15.15 3.69
N PHE A 90 -5.92 -14.59 2.71
CA PHE A 90 -4.54 -14.15 2.88
C PHE A 90 -4.48 -12.63 3.03
N GLY A 91 -3.82 -12.14 4.07
CA GLY A 91 -3.77 -10.71 4.36
C GLY A 91 -2.88 -10.29 5.51
N PHE A 92 -3.17 -9.13 6.07
CA PHE A 92 -2.45 -8.51 7.18
C PHE A 92 -3.44 -7.90 8.19
N HIS A 93 -3.08 -7.93 9.47
CA HIS A 93 -3.76 -7.17 10.54
C HIS A 93 -2.79 -6.15 11.13
N ASP A 94 -3.31 -5.11 11.80
CA ASP A 94 -2.59 -3.97 12.39
C ASP A 94 -1.78 -3.10 11.41
N GLU A 95 -0.96 -3.71 10.55
CA GLU A 95 -0.08 -3.01 9.63
C GLU A 95 0.27 -3.83 8.37
N LEU A 96 0.34 -3.13 7.25
CA LEU A 96 1.07 -3.58 6.06
C LEU A 96 2.17 -2.57 5.73
N ILE A 97 3.43 -3.03 5.72
CA ILE A 97 4.53 -2.33 5.07
C ILE A 97 4.74 -2.98 3.71
N LEU A 98 4.35 -2.29 2.63
CA LEU A 98 4.52 -2.74 1.26
C LEU A 98 5.70 -2.01 0.62
N PRO A 99 6.88 -2.63 0.47
CA PRO A 99 7.98 -2.04 -0.29
C PRO A 99 7.60 -1.89 -1.76
N ILE A 100 7.94 -0.73 -2.31
CA ILE A 100 7.64 -0.34 -3.68
C ILE A 100 8.94 0.12 -4.33
N GLU A 101 9.19 -0.39 -5.52
CA GLU A 101 10.26 0.05 -6.39
C GLU A 101 9.67 0.81 -7.57
N PHE A 102 10.22 1.98 -7.88
CA PHE A 102 9.73 2.78 -8.98
C PHE A 102 10.86 3.45 -9.77
N THR A 103 10.53 3.79 -11.01
CA THR A 103 11.39 4.49 -11.97
C THR A 103 10.70 5.71 -12.51
#